data_AF-A0A2M9JE53-F1
#
_entry.id   AF-A0A2M9JE53-F1
#
_cell.length_a   1.000
_cell.length_b   1.000
_cell.length_c   1.000
_cell.angle_alpha   90.00
_cell.angle_beta   90.00
_cell.angle_gamma   90.00
#
_symmetry.space_group_name_H-M   'P 1'
#
loop_
_entity.id
_entity.type
_entity.pdbx_description
1 polymer ?
#
loop_
_entity_poly.entity_id
_entity_poly.type
_entity_poly.pdbx_seq_one_letter_code
_entity_poly.pdbx_strand_id
1 'polypeptide(L)'
;MGLAPGLGPTGDQFENTRVIGLRQYEAAAALIGAGQPAVGERPSEGEQASEGDRASEGRRPSEGEQGSKGDRAPGGSPDPGDEWVSGAREISGGLDFRATHLHLSAVEVRPEFTGDQRPHRTSPPVGGAAAFAGARVDGPGFKGFRPGANPLWDAVSRRLVYPFAPALRDAQYPKALALPAGPVNRVVPVIPESAPVQLLRIGPLFLIGIPAEVTIVAGLRLRRTVAAIVGAALSDVLVAGYSNGYLHYVTTPEEYDAQEYEGGSTLFGRWELPALCQTVAGLATAMRDGTPVDPGSPEPAVPVRARRPRTAADAPHPGRRFGDVLDFSLIGRRATVAFVAAHPSNDLRRGGSYLFVERLCGDGSWARTADDGDWSTVFRWARSGGATSVATVTWNIPEGAEPGTYRISYHGDSPPKGPFTGVSEPFEVR
;
A
#
# COMPACT_ATOMS: atom_id res chain seq x y z
N MET A 1 21.85 18.35 9.74
CA MET A 1 20.78 18.40 8.73
C MET A 1 19.51 17.82 9.34
N GLY A 2 18.42 18.60 9.34
CA GLY A 2 17.09 18.12 8.93
C GLY A 2 16.22 17.24 9.84
N LEU A 3 16.56 16.92 11.09
CA LEU A 3 15.71 16.08 11.95
C LEU A 3 14.49 16.81 12.56
N ALA A 4 13.86 17.72 11.83
CA ALA A 4 12.59 18.29 12.26
C ALA A 4 11.43 17.37 11.83
N PRO A 5 10.38 17.19 12.66
CA PRO A 5 9.20 16.45 12.25
C PRO A 5 8.65 16.95 10.91
N GLY A 6 8.39 16.03 9.97
CA GLY A 6 7.88 16.35 8.63
C GLY A 6 8.96 16.60 7.56
N LEU A 7 10.25 16.43 7.87
CA LEU A 7 11.33 16.47 6.88
C LEU A 7 11.95 15.07 6.71
N GLY A 8 12.25 14.72 5.46
CA GLY A 8 12.98 13.49 5.15
C GLY A 8 14.48 13.59 5.49
N PRO A 9 15.24 12.47 5.38
CA PRO A 9 16.67 12.42 5.70
C PRO A 9 17.54 13.45 4.94
N THR A 10 17.08 13.89 3.77
CA THR A 10 17.75 14.82 2.87
C THR A 10 16.77 15.90 2.38
N GLY A 11 17.29 16.93 1.69
CA GLY A 11 16.47 17.93 1.01
C GLY A 11 15.85 17.48 -0.32
N ASP A 12 16.15 16.25 -0.78
CA ASP A 12 15.67 15.70 -2.04
C ASP A 12 14.69 14.55 -1.78
N GLN A 13 13.46 14.70 -2.27
CA GLN A 13 12.41 13.69 -2.10
C GLN A 13 12.74 12.34 -2.77
N PHE A 14 13.49 12.35 -3.87
CA PHE A 14 13.90 11.12 -4.56
C PHE A 14 14.92 10.35 -3.71
N GLU A 15 15.92 11.06 -3.19
CA GLU A 15 16.88 10.45 -2.25
C GLU A 15 16.22 10.01 -0.95
N ASN A 16 15.25 10.77 -0.43
CA ASN A 16 14.47 10.34 0.73
C ASN A 16 13.72 9.03 0.46
N THR A 17 13.08 8.91 -0.71
CA THR A 17 12.38 7.69 -1.11
C THR A 17 13.35 6.51 -1.22
N ARG A 18 14.51 6.71 -1.87
CA ARG A 18 15.56 5.69 -1.98
C ARG A 18 16.06 5.24 -0.62
N VAL A 19 16.42 6.17 0.27
CA VAL A 19 16.97 5.87 1.60
C VAL A 19 15.94 5.14 2.47
N ILE A 20 14.69 5.59 2.49
CA ILE A 20 13.64 4.96 3.29
C ILE A 20 13.25 3.59 2.72
N GLY A 21 13.20 3.45 1.39
CA GLY A 21 13.00 2.16 0.73
C GLY A 21 14.14 1.18 1.03
N LEU A 22 15.39 1.64 0.95
CA LEU A 22 16.56 0.81 1.19
C LEU A 22 16.62 0.30 2.64
N ARG A 23 16.32 1.14 3.63
CA ARG A 23 16.23 0.72 5.05
C ARG A 23 15.19 -0.39 5.25
N GLN A 24 14.04 -0.29 4.59
CA GLN A 24 13.01 -1.32 4.65
C GLN A 24 13.44 -2.61 3.94
N TYR A 25 14.06 -2.49 2.77
CA TYR A 25 14.61 -3.62 2.03
C TYR A 25 15.70 -4.34 2.83
N GLU A 26 16.67 -3.62 3.39
CA GLU A 26 17.75 -4.18 4.20
C GLU A 26 17.21 -4.91 5.43
N ALA A 27 16.23 -4.33 6.12
CA ALA A 27 15.56 -4.99 7.24
C ALA A 27 14.84 -6.29 6.81
N ALA A 28 14.12 -6.26 5.68
CA ALA A 28 13.46 -7.45 5.15
C ALA A 28 14.46 -8.53 4.69
N ALA A 29 15.51 -8.13 3.97
CA ALA A 29 16.57 -9.03 3.51
C ALA A 29 17.32 -9.67 4.69
N ALA A 30 17.59 -8.90 5.75
CA ALA A 30 18.17 -9.43 6.98
C ALA A 30 17.26 -10.45 7.65
N LEU A 31 15.94 -10.24 7.67
CA LEU A 31 14.98 -11.20 8.23
C LEU A 31 14.91 -12.52 7.43
N ILE A 32 15.04 -12.43 6.10
CA ILE A 32 15.09 -13.59 5.21
C ILE A 32 16.40 -14.36 5.41
N GLY A 33 17.54 -13.66 5.43
CA GLY A 33 18.87 -14.28 5.57
C GLY A 33 19.19 -14.80 6.98
N ALA A 34 18.57 -14.25 8.03
CA ALA A 34 18.87 -14.64 9.42
C ALA A 34 18.16 -15.91 9.88
N GLY A 35 17.16 -16.39 9.15
CA GLY A 35 16.37 -17.56 9.53
C GLY A 35 15.86 -17.55 10.97
N GLN A 36 14.74 -16.89 11.23
CA GLN A 36 14.28 -16.69 12.60
C GLN A 36 14.05 -18.01 13.35
N PRO A 37 14.72 -18.25 14.51
CA PRO A 37 14.38 -19.37 15.36
C PRO A 37 12.97 -19.18 15.95
N ALA A 38 12.25 -20.28 16.14
CA ALA A 38 10.94 -20.28 16.78
C ALA A 38 11.05 -19.65 18.18
N VAL A 39 10.43 -18.48 18.38
CA VAL A 39 10.32 -17.87 19.70
C VAL A 39 9.29 -18.68 20.50
N GLY A 40 9.77 -19.77 21.10
CA GLY A 40 8.93 -20.73 21.81
C GLY A 40 9.61 -21.53 22.91
N GLU A 41 10.94 -21.50 23.03
CA GLU A 41 11.65 -22.16 24.15
C GLU A 41 12.80 -21.28 24.64
N ARG A 42 12.64 -20.70 25.84
CA ARG A 42 13.80 -20.32 26.65
C ARG A 42 14.33 -21.61 27.29
N PRO A 43 15.64 -21.87 27.32
CA PRO A 43 16.15 -23.02 28.05
C PRO A 43 15.94 -22.75 29.55
N SER A 44 15.24 -23.66 30.21
CA SER A 44 15.36 -23.83 31.66
C SER A 44 16.80 -24.26 31.95
N GLU A 45 17.50 -23.50 32.78
CA GLU A 45 18.70 -24.00 33.45
C GLU A 45 18.32 -25.21 34.30
N GLY A 46 18.91 -26.37 34.00
CA GLY A 46 18.80 -27.54 34.87
C GLY A 46 18.94 -28.89 34.16
N GLU A 47 19.98 -29.60 34.57
CA GLU A 47 20.01 -31.07 34.73
C GLU A 47 20.59 -31.96 33.60
N GLN A 48 21.91 -32.16 33.74
CA GLN A 48 22.62 -33.44 33.86
C GLN A 48 22.45 -34.55 32.79
N ALA A 49 23.63 -35.00 32.33
CA ALA A 49 23.88 -36.11 31.44
C ALA A 49 23.45 -37.48 31.99
N SER A 50 23.08 -38.40 31.09
CA SER A 50 23.51 -39.80 31.17
C SER A 50 23.47 -40.49 29.80
N GLU A 51 24.46 -41.36 29.60
CA GLU A 51 24.76 -42.20 28.44
C GLU A 51 23.75 -43.34 28.23
N GLY A 52 23.71 -43.92 27.02
CA GLY A 52 23.12 -45.24 26.83
C GLY A 52 22.83 -45.71 25.40
N ASP A 53 23.89 -46.19 24.73
CA ASP A 53 23.95 -47.42 23.91
C ASP A 53 22.96 -47.73 22.74
N ARG A 54 23.62 -47.97 21.59
CA ARG A 54 23.49 -49.09 20.62
C ARG A 54 22.44 -49.13 19.49
N ALA A 55 23.05 -49.31 18.32
CA ALA A 55 22.58 -49.71 17.00
C ALA A 55 21.84 -51.06 16.92
N SER A 56 21.01 -51.21 15.88
CA SER A 56 21.05 -52.36 14.95
C SER A 56 20.15 -52.14 13.71
N GLU A 57 20.74 -52.37 12.54
CA GLU A 57 20.28 -53.09 11.32
C GLU A 57 18.75 -53.26 11.12
N GLY A 58 18.12 -53.04 9.96
CA GLY A 58 18.53 -53.28 8.58
C GLY A 58 17.42 -54.12 7.90
N ARG A 59 16.71 -53.59 6.88
CA ARG A 59 15.96 -54.40 5.89
C ARG A 59 15.47 -53.55 4.70
N ARG A 60 15.97 -53.88 3.50
CA ARG A 60 15.30 -53.82 2.17
C ARG A 60 14.91 -55.27 1.79
N PRO A 61 14.18 -55.60 0.70
CA PRO A 61 13.75 -54.85 -0.50
C PRO A 61 12.20 -54.97 -0.71
N SER A 62 11.48 -54.58 -1.79
CA SER A 62 11.71 -54.61 -3.25
C SER A 62 10.57 -53.90 -4.03
N GLU A 63 10.95 -53.22 -5.12
CA GLU A 63 10.40 -53.13 -6.50
C GLU A 63 8.92 -52.86 -6.86
N GLY A 64 8.77 -52.05 -7.93
CA GLY A 64 7.57 -51.79 -8.76
C GLY A 64 6.98 -50.39 -8.49
N GLU A 65 6.87 -49.42 -9.40
CA GLU A 65 6.70 -49.44 -10.86
C GLU A 65 7.10 -48.06 -11.45
N GLN A 66 7.63 -48.07 -12.67
CA GLN A 66 8.16 -46.91 -13.39
C GLN A 66 7.05 -46.08 -14.05
N GLY A 67 7.13 -44.75 -13.92
CA GLY A 67 6.35 -43.78 -14.69
C GLY A 67 7.25 -42.64 -15.18
N SER A 68 7.60 -42.70 -16.46
CA SER A 68 8.39 -41.78 -17.30
C SER A 68 8.52 -40.31 -16.84
N LYS A 69 9.76 -39.87 -16.57
CA LYS A 69 10.20 -38.47 -16.53
C LYS A 69 10.66 -38.06 -17.93
N GLY A 70 10.09 -37.00 -18.48
CA GLY A 70 10.66 -36.27 -19.61
C GLY A 70 11.90 -35.49 -19.16
N ASP A 71 13.00 -35.69 -19.88
CA ASP A 71 14.29 -35.05 -19.65
C ASP A 71 14.22 -33.51 -19.72
N ARG A 72 14.66 -32.85 -18.65
CA ARG A 72 15.15 -31.45 -18.70
C ARG A 72 16.67 -31.50 -18.74
N ALA A 73 17.25 -30.76 -19.69
CA ALA A 73 18.68 -30.63 -19.87
C ALA A 73 19.40 -30.13 -18.58
N PRO A 74 20.63 -30.61 -18.28
CA PRO A 74 21.36 -30.19 -17.10
C PRO A 74 22.08 -28.87 -17.41
N GLY A 75 21.59 -27.77 -16.85
CA GLY A 75 22.20 -26.45 -17.03
C GLY A 75 21.36 -25.27 -16.53
N GLY A 76 20.39 -25.51 -15.65
CA GLY A 76 19.70 -24.41 -14.97
C GLY A 76 20.57 -23.94 -13.81
N SER A 77 20.93 -22.66 -13.82
CA SER A 77 21.31 -21.93 -12.60
C SER A 77 20.32 -22.30 -11.49
N PRO A 78 20.76 -22.48 -10.22
CA PRO A 78 19.82 -22.70 -9.12
C PRO A 78 18.73 -21.64 -9.19
N ASP A 79 17.46 -22.05 -9.03
CA ASP A 79 16.36 -21.11 -8.93
C ASP A 79 16.74 -20.14 -7.81
N PRO A 80 16.86 -18.82 -8.06
CA PRO A 80 17.30 -17.89 -7.03
C PRO A 80 16.45 -18.04 -5.77
N GLY A 81 15.20 -18.50 -5.87
CA GLY A 81 14.34 -18.85 -4.74
C GLY A 81 14.92 -19.81 -3.70
N ASP A 82 15.75 -20.78 -4.11
CA ASP A 82 16.26 -21.82 -3.18
C ASP A 82 17.34 -21.28 -2.24
N GLU A 83 18.12 -20.27 -2.64
CA GLU A 83 19.12 -19.63 -1.78
C GLU A 83 18.49 -18.78 -0.66
N TRP A 84 17.36 -18.12 -0.94
CA TRP A 84 16.70 -17.20 0.01
C TRP A 84 15.98 -17.91 1.18
N VAL A 85 15.69 -19.20 1.06
CA VAL A 85 14.78 -19.91 2.00
C VAL A 85 15.55 -20.79 2.99
N SER A 86 16.88 -20.92 2.84
CA SER A 86 17.73 -21.84 3.61
C SER A 86 17.76 -21.64 5.13
N GLY A 87 17.20 -20.54 5.65
CA GLY A 87 16.95 -20.33 7.08
C GLY A 87 15.49 -20.02 7.45
N ALA A 88 14.59 -19.87 6.47
CA ALA A 88 13.23 -19.41 6.73
C ALA A 88 12.42 -20.45 7.54
N ARG A 89 11.56 -19.97 8.45
CA ARG A 89 10.59 -20.83 9.14
C ARG A 89 9.55 -21.29 8.13
N GLU A 90 9.50 -22.60 7.88
CA GLU A 90 8.43 -23.20 7.08
C GLU A 90 7.06 -22.90 7.71
N ILE A 91 6.15 -22.37 6.90
CA ILE A 91 4.76 -22.17 7.29
C ILE A 91 3.97 -23.39 6.81
N SER A 92 3.63 -24.26 7.76
CA SER A 92 2.78 -25.44 7.53
C SER A 92 1.41 -25.26 8.20
N GLY A 93 0.43 -26.03 7.73
CA GLY A 93 -0.96 -26.01 8.23
C GLY A 93 -1.97 -25.59 7.17
N GLY A 94 -3.24 -25.55 7.57
CA GLY A 94 -4.35 -25.24 6.67
C GLY A 94 -4.51 -23.76 6.36
N LEU A 95 -5.30 -23.49 5.31
CA LEU A 95 -5.82 -22.17 4.99
C LEU A 95 -7.25 -22.05 5.52
N ASP A 96 -7.59 -20.91 6.11
CA ASP A 96 -8.96 -20.59 6.48
C ASP A 96 -9.22 -19.09 6.36
N PHE A 97 -10.47 -18.68 6.15
CA PHE A 97 -10.83 -17.27 6.11
C PHE A 97 -12.23 -17.01 6.68
N ARG A 98 -12.41 -15.83 7.29
CA ARG A 98 -13.71 -15.28 7.65
C ARG A 98 -13.77 -13.83 7.19
N ALA A 99 -14.90 -13.41 6.65
CA ALA A 99 -15.10 -12.03 6.21
C ALA A 99 -16.54 -11.60 6.43
N THR A 100 -16.73 -10.30 6.64
CA THR A 100 -18.05 -9.68 6.74
C THR A 100 -18.00 -8.26 6.23
N HIS A 101 -19.09 -7.78 5.64
CA HIS A 101 -19.29 -6.37 5.34
C HIS A 101 -19.90 -5.69 6.55
N LEU A 102 -19.10 -4.86 7.21
CA LEU A 102 -19.49 -4.15 8.42
C LEU A 102 -20.08 -2.80 8.06
N HIS A 103 -21.37 -2.60 8.36
CA HIS A 103 -22.04 -1.31 8.26
C HIS A 103 -21.75 -0.45 9.50
N LEU A 104 -20.75 0.43 9.41
CA LEU A 104 -20.18 1.15 10.54
C LEU A 104 -21.02 2.31 11.06
N SER A 105 -22.06 2.76 10.37
CA SER A 105 -22.82 3.96 10.79
C SER A 105 -23.71 3.76 12.03
N ALA A 106 -23.82 2.54 12.55
CA ALA A 106 -24.85 2.17 13.50
C ALA A 106 -24.51 0.98 14.42
N VAL A 107 -23.24 0.57 14.47
CA VAL A 107 -22.77 -0.58 15.27
C VAL A 107 -22.90 -0.27 16.74
N GLU A 108 -23.67 -1.09 17.46
CA GLU A 108 -23.65 -1.15 18.92
C GLU A 108 -22.38 -1.86 19.39
N VAL A 109 -21.61 -1.17 20.22
CA VAL A 109 -20.35 -1.65 20.78
C VAL A 109 -20.62 -2.12 22.20
N ARG A 110 -20.33 -3.40 22.46
CA ARG A 110 -20.54 -4.01 23.76
C ARG A 110 -19.51 -3.51 24.79
N PRO A 111 -19.90 -3.46 26.08
CA PRO A 111 -19.05 -2.99 27.18
C PRO A 111 -17.63 -3.55 27.22
N GLU A 112 -17.44 -4.82 26.88
CA GLU A 112 -16.12 -5.47 26.98
C GLU A 112 -15.09 -4.92 25.98
N PHE A 113 -15.54 -4.26 24.90
CA PHE A 113 -14.66 -3.61 23.92
C PHE A 113 -14.43 -2.12 24.21
N THR A 114 -15.09 -1.59 25.25
CA THR A 114 -15.03 -0.17 25.59
C THR A 114 -14.18 0.01 26.84
N GLY A 115 -13.33 1.04 26.84
CA GLY A 115 -12.43 1.32 27.97
C GLY A 115 -13.18 1.71 29.26
N ASP A 116 -14.45 2.10 29.15
CA ASP A 116 -15.31 2.51 30.25
C ASP A 116 -16.36 1.46 30.65
N GLN A 117 -16.34 0.27 30.03
CA GLN A 117 -17.25 -0.84 30.32
C GLN A 117 -18.73 -0.46 30.20
N ARG A 118 -19.05 0.40 29.23
CA ARG A 118 -20.43 0.80 28.90
C ARG A 118 -20.76 0.51 27.45
N PRO A 119 -22.04 0.26 27.13
CA PRO A 119 -22.46 0.14 25.74
C PRO A 119 -22.35 1.50 25.07
N HIS A 120 -21.82 1.50 23.85
CA HIS A 120 -21.70 2.69 23.01
C HIS A 120 -22.18 2.39 21.60
N ARG A 121 -22.22 3.43 20.75
CA ARG A 121 -22.63 3.28 19.36
C ARG A 121 -21.76 4.14 18.46
N THR A 122 -21.44 3.60 17.28
CA THR A 122 -20.90 4.38 16.16
C THR A 122 -21.98 5.26 15.55
N SER A 123 -21.60 6.12 14.60
CA SER A 123 -22.53 7.05 13.93
C SER A 123 -22.24 7.12 12.43
N PRO A 124 -23.16 7.66 11.62
CA PRO A 124 -22.89 7.95 10.22
C PRO A 124 -21.60 8.79 10.05
N PRO A 125 -20.93 8.70 8.88
CA PRO A 125 -19.62 9.29 8.71
C PRO A 125 -19.64 10.81 8.89
N VAL A 126 -18.72 11.32 9.71
CA VAL A 126 -18.52 12.76 9.91
C VAL A 126 -17.03 13.10 9.86
N GLY A 127 -16.67 13.94 8.88
CA GLY A 127 -15.34 14.53 8.78
C GLY A 127 -15.17 15.65 9.81
N GLY A 128 -14.11 15.56 10.61
CA GLY A 128 -13.74 16.58 11.59
C GLY A 128 -12.99 17.74 10.95
N ALA A 129 -13.01 18.91 11.58
CA ALA A 129 -12.25 20.08 11.15
C ALA A 129 -10.74 19.79 11.04
N ALA A 130 -10.20 18.98 11.97
CA ALA A 130 -8.79 18.56 11.93
C ALA A 130 -8.44 17.72 10.68
N ALA A 131 -9.38 16.97 10.12
CA ALA A 131 -9.16 16.24 8.86
C ALA A 131 -8.87 17.19 7.68
N PHE A 132 -9.45 18.39 7.71
CA PHE A 132 -9.21 19.38 6.65
C PHE A 132 -7.91 20.18 6.85
N ALA A 133 -7.25 20.04 8.00
CA ALA A 133 -5.98 20.69 8.29
C ALA A 133 -4.76 20.01 7.65
N GLY A 134 -4.92 18.78 7.13
CA GLY A 134 -3.84 17.93 6.62
C GLY A 134 -3.00 17.30 7.73
N ALA A 135 -2.27 16.24 7.40
CA ALA A 135 -1.35 15.58 8.33
C ALA A 135 -0.09 16.43 8.53
N ARG A 136 0.45 16.43 9.75
CA ARG A 136 1.70 17.15 10.08
C ARG A 136 2.90 16.69 9.23
N VAL A 137 2.86 15.45 8.74
CA VAL A 137 3.92 14.81 7.95
C VAL A 137 3.75 14.97 6.44
N ASP A 138 2.52 15.13 5.94
CA ASP A 138 2.23 15.18 4.49
C ASP A 138 2.02 16.60 3.95
N GLY A 139 1.93 17.58 4.85
CA GLY A 139 1.82 19.01 4.52
C GLY A 139 0.45 19.60 4.86
N PRO A 140 0.33 20.95 4.82
CA PRO A 140 -0.88 21.63 5.25
C PRO A 140 -2.05 21.36 4.29
N GLY A 141 -3.24 21.12 4.87
CA GLY A 141 -4.51 21.00 4.17
C GLY A 141 -5.12 22.35 3.79
N PHE A 142 -6.45 22.46 3.88
CA PHE A 142 -7.18 23.67 3.49
C PHE A 142 -6.86 24.86 4.42
N LYS A 143 -6.71 26.05 3.82
CA LYS A 143 -6.48 27.29 4.58
C LYS A 143 -7.61 27.54 5.59
N GLY A 144 -7.24 27.71 6.85
CA GLY A 144 -8.18 28.02 7.95
C GLY A 144 -8.44 26.88 8.94
N PHE A 145 -7.97 25.67 8.66
CA PHE A 145 -8.05 24.52 9.55
C PHE A 145 -6.72 24.27 10.27
N ARG A 146 -6.77 23.69 11.47
CA ARG A 146 -5.60 23.36 12.31
C ARG A 146 -5.64 21.90 12.76
N PRO A 147 -4.49 21.20 12.90
CA PRO A 147 -4.44 19.96 13.66
C PRO A 147 -4.88 20.22 15.11
N GLY A 148 -5.59 19.29 15.74
CA GLY A 148 -6.14 19.47 17.08
C GLY A 148 -7.35 20.40 17.11
N ALA A 149 -7.33 21.35 18.06
CA ALA A 149 -8.45 22.26 18.31
C ALA A 149 -8.68 23.26 17.16
N ASN A 150 -9.94 23.42 16.77
CA ASN A 150 -10.41 24.34 15.74
C ASN A 150 -11.48 25.27 16.34
N PRO A 151 -11.11 26.36 17.04
CA PRO A 151 -12.00 27.09 17.95
C PRO A 151 -13.35 27.52 17.37
N LEU A 152 -13.40 27.92 16.10
CA LEU A 152 -14.64 28.28 15.43
C LEU A 152 -15.55 27.06 15.24
N TRP A 153 -15.02 25.98 14.67
CA TRP A 153 -15.75 24.73 14.43
C TRP A 153 -16.12 24.01 15.74
N ASP A 154 -15.25 24.08 16.74
CA ASP A 154 -15.51 23.62 18.10
C ASP A 154 -16.71 24.37 18.69
N ALA A 155 -16.73 25.70 18.59
CA ALA A 155 -17.83 26.50 19.12
C ALA A 155 -19.15 26.19 18.41
N VAL A 156 -19.15 26.08 17.09
CA VAL A 156 -20.34 25.70 16.30
C VAL A 156 -20.83 24.33 16.71
N SER A 157 -19.95 23.32 16.73
CA SER A 157 -20.33 21.94 17.06
C SER A 157 -20.87 21.82 18.49
N ARG A 158 -20.15 22.40 19.47
CA ARG A 158 -20.48 22.31 20.90
C ARG A 158 -21.72 23.10 21.29
N ARG A 159 -21.99 24.25 20.65
CA ARG A 159 -23.10 25.14 21.04
C ARG A 159 -24.35 24.95 20.18
N LEU A 160 -24.21 24.56 18.91
CA LEU A 160 -25.30 24.57 17.95
C LEU A 160 -25.71 23.18 17.46
N VAL A 161 -24.82 22.17 17.52
CA VAL A 161 -25.13 20.82 17.02
C VAL A 161 -25.34 19.84 18.17
N TYR A 162 -24.30 19.62 18.99
CA TYR A 162 -24.32 18.59 20.03
C TYR A 162 -25.44 18.71 21.08
N PRO A 163 -25.87 19.92 21.52
CA PRO A 163 -26.99 20.04 22.46
C PRO A 163 -28.32 19.52 21.89
N PHE A 164 -28.47 19.52 20.57
CA PHE A 164 -29.71 19.14 19.88
C PHE A 164 -29.62 17.75 19.23
N ALA A 165 -28.46 17.09 19.29
CA ALA A 165 -28.21 15.79 18.69
C ALA A 165 -27.41 14.86 19.64
N PRO A 166 -28.03 14.35 20.72
CA PRO A 166 -27.34 13.59 21.76
C PRO A 166 -26.68 12.31 21.23
N ALA A 167 -27.37 11.54 20.37
CA ALA A 167 -26.78 10.33 19.77
C ALA A 167 -25.53 10.63 18.93
N LEU A 168 -25.51 11.76 18.22
CA LEU A 168 -24.34 12.20 17.46
C LEU A 168 -23.21 12.66 18.39
N ARG A 169 -23.57 13.34 19.48
CA ARG A 169 -22.63 13.76 20.51
C ARG A 169 -21.94 12.56 21.16
N ASP A 170 -22.70 11.55 21.55
CA ASP A 170 -22.17 10.37 22.25
C ASP A 170 -21.20 9.56 21.36
N ALA A 171 -21.39 9.60 20.04
CA ALA A 171 -20.53 8.94 19.08
C ALA A 171 -19.32 9.79 18.63
N GLN A 172 -19.50 11.11 18.42
CA GLN A 172 -18.50 11.95 17.76
C GLN A 172 -17.80 12.95 18.69
N TYR A 173 -18.28 13.22 19.90
CA TYR A 173 -17.57 14.13 20.80
C TYR A 173 -16.18 13.55 21.14
N PRO A 174 -15.10 14.35 21.14
CA PRO A 174 -15.03 15.82 21.11
C PRO A 174 -14.85 16.46 19.71
N LYS A 175 -15.01 15.72 18.61
CA LYS A 175 -14.72 16.18 17.25
C LYS A 175 -15.44 17.49 16.90
N ALA A 176 -14.69 18.42 16.33
CA ALA A 176 -15.29 19.58 15.68
C ALA A 176 -15.88 19.16 14.32
N LEU A 177 -17.20 19.08 14.20
CA LEU A 177 -17.89 18.55 13.02
C LEU A 177 -17.79 19.56 11.87
N ALA A 178 -17.15 19.17 10.76
CA ALA A 178 -17.00 20.03 9.57
C ALA A 178 -17.78 19.52 8.36
N LEU A 179 -17.87 18.20 8.18
CA LEU A 179 -18.60 17.59 7.07
C LEU A 179 -19.49 16.44 7.58
N PRO A 180 -20.79 16.68 7.84
CA PRO A 180 -21.72 15.59 8.11
C PRO A 180 -21.99 14.85 6.80
N ALA A 181 -21.24 13.78 6.54
CA ALA A 181 -21.29 13.09 5.26
C ALA A 181 -22.55 12.24 5.08
N GLY A 182 -23.26 11.85 6.16
CA GLY A 182 -24.54 11.15 6.05
C GLY A 182 -25.60 11.90 5.20
N PRO A 183 -25.93 13.17 5.49
CA PRO A 183 -26.79 13.98 4.62
C PRO A 183 -26.26 14.14 3.19
N VAL A 184 -24.94 14.22 3.01
CA VAL A 184 -24.31 14.28 1.68
C VAL A 184 -24.52 12.98 0.92
N ASN A 185 -24.34 11.83 1.57
CA ASN A 185 -24.54 10.48 1.05
C ASN A 185 -25.97 10.25 0.54
N ARG A 186 -26.97 10.91 1.11
CA ARG A 186 -28.36 10.87 0.60
C ARG A 186 -28.54 11.51 -0.78
N VAL A 187 -27.66 12.42 -1.17
CA VAL A 187 -27.70 13.12 -2.45
C VAL A 187 -26.66 12.56 -3.41
N VAL A 188 -25.46 12.26 -2.91
CA VAL A 188 -24.35 11.66 -3.67
C VAL A 188 -23.62 10.70 -2.74
N PRO A 189 -23.51 9.40 -3.06
CA PRO A 189 -22.78 8.44 -2.24
C PRO A 189 -21.27 8.71 -2.36
N VAL A 190 -20.73 9.53 -1.44
CA VAL A 190 -19.33 9.98 -1.47
C VAL A 190 -18.48 9.18 -0.49
N ILE A 191 -19.04 8.79 0.67
CA ILE A 191 -18.33 8.04 1.70
C ILE A 191 -19.02 6.68 1.89
N PRO A 192 -18.31 5.55 1.74
CA PRO A 192 -18.90 4.24 2.02
C PRO A 192 -19.21 4.09 3.51
N GLU A 193 -20.36 3.50 3.84
CA GLU A 193 -20.80 3.25 5.23
C GLU A 193 -20.66 1.77 5.61
N SER A 194 -20.68 0.88 4.61
CA SER A 194 -20.33 -0.53 4.72
C SER A 194 -18.98 -0.84 4.06
N ALA A 195 -18.12 -1.59 4.74
CA ALA A 195 -16.83 -2.01 4.19
C ALA A 195 -16.44 -3.43 4.62
N PRO A 196 -15.68 -4.15 3.78
CA PRO A 196 -15.22 -5.52 4.06
C PRO A 196 -14.15 -5.54 5.15
N VAL A 197 -14.41 -6.30 6.22
CA VAL A 197 -13.43 -6.69 7.24
C VAL A 197 -13.17 -8.19 7.11
N GLN A 198 -11.90 -8.59 7.07
CA GLN A 198 -11.54 -10.00 6.90
C GLN A 198 -10.46 -10.46 7.87
N LEU A 199 -10.48 -11.76 8.17
CA LEU A 199 -9.43 -12.49 8.86
C LEU A 199 -9.04 -13.67 7.98
N LEU A 200 -7.78 -13.70 7.54
CA LEU A 200 -7.18 -14.80 6.78
C LEU A 200 -6.20 -15.56 7.67
N ARG A 201 -6.23 -16.89 7.64
CA ARG A 201 -5.27 -17.76 8.30
C ARG A 201 -4.44 -18.51 7.26
N ILE A 202 -3.12 -18.46 7.41
CA ILE A 202 -2.14 -19.21 6.62
C ILE A 202 -1.25 -19.97 7.60
N GLY A 203 -1.58 -21.23 7.88
CA GLY A 203 -0.87 -22.01 8.90
C GLY A 203 -0.97 -21.36 10.29
N PRO A 204 0.15 -20.93 10.91
CA PRO A 204 0.15 -20.20 12.18
C PRO A 204 -0.07 -18.69 12.01
N LEU A 205 0.01 -18.14 10.79
CA LEU A 205 -0.16 -16.70 10.53
C LEU A 205 -1.63 -16.30 10.41
N PHE A 206 -1.96 -15.13 10.93
CA PHE A 206 -3.27 -14.50 10.84
C PHE A 206 -3.14 -13.08 10.29
N LEU A 207 -3.86 -12.76 9.22
CA LEU A 207 -3.88 -11.42 8.61
C LEU A 207 -5.27 -10.81 8.77
N ILE A 208 -5.33 -9.70 9.50
CA ILE A 208 -6.52 -8.88 9.70
C ILE A 208 -6.56 -7.82 8.59
N GLY A 209 -7.44 -8.01 7.60
CA GLY A 209 -7.67 -7.02 6.56
C GLY A 209 -8.63 -5.96 7.04
N ILE A 210 -8.14 -4.72 7.16
CA ILE A 210 -8.92 -3.56 7.58
C ILE A 210 -8.96 -2.54 6.41
N PRO A 211 -10.16 -2.06 6.01
CA PRO A 211 -10.32 -1.11 4.91
C PRO A 211 -10.04 0.32 5.35
N ALA A 212 -8.94 0.57 6.06
CA ALA A 212 -8.61 1.88 6.64
C ALA A 212 -7.11 2.04 6.94
N GLU A 213 -6.70 3.26 7.25
CA GLU A 213 -5.39 3.64 7.78
C GLU A 213 -5.38 3.45 9.31
N VAL A 214 -4.81 2.35 9.77
CA VAL A 214 -4.84 1.99 11.19
C VAL A 214 -3.62 2.56 11.90
N THR A 215 -3.83 3.38 12.93
CA THR A 215 -2.75 3.88 13.79
C THR A 215 -2.04 2.74 14.54
N ILE A 216 -0.82 2.99 15.02
CA ILE A 216 0.03 1.97 15.63
C ILE A 216 -0.69 1.27 16.81
N VAL A 217 -1.26 2.04 17.73
CA VAL A 217 -1.90 1.46 18.93
C VAL A 217 -3.24 0.82 18.58
N ALA A 218 -3.99 1.38 17.61
CA ALA A 218 -5.19 0.75 17.10
C ALA A 218 -4.91 -0.64 16.50
N GLY A 219 -3.86 -0.74 15.68
CA GLY A 219 -3.40 -1.99 15.08
C GLY A 219 -2.97 -3.00 16.15
N LEU A 220 -2.25 -2.54 17.19
CA LEU A 220 -1.88 -3.39 18.32
C LEU A 220 -3.11 -3.95 19.07
N ARG A 221 -4.16 -3.14 19.28
CA ARG A 221 -5.40 -3.60 19.93
C ARG A 221 -6.12 -4.65 19.09
N LEU A 222 -6.24 -4.46 17.78
CA LEU A 222 -6.79 -5.47 16.87
C LEU A 222 -6.02 -6.79 16.91
N ARG A 223 -4.68 -6.72 16.83
CA ARG A 223 -3.80 -7.90 16.87
C ARG A 223 -3.94 -8.66 18.18
N ARG A 224 -3.95 -7.97 19.32
CA ARG A 224 -4.14 -8.58 20.65
C ARG A 224 -5.49 -9.26 20.78
N THR A 225 -6.56 -8.63 20.29
CA THR A 225 -7.91 -9.21 20.30
C THR A 225 -7.94 -10.55 19.57
N VAL A 226 -7.42 -10.60 18.34
CA VAL A 226 -7.40 -11.84 17.55
C VAL A 226 -6.46 -12.87 18.19
N ALA A 227 -5.23 -12.48 18.54
CA ALA A 227 -4.22 -13.38 19.14
C ALA A 227 -4.76 -14.09 20.40
N ALA A 228 -5.43 -13.35 21.29
CA ALA A 228 -6.01 -13.90 22.51
C ALA A 228 -7.11 -14.93 22.24
N ILE A 229 -7.91 -14.72 21.19
CA ILE A 229 -9.03 -15.60 20.86
C ILE A 229 -8.56 -16.89 20.18
N VAL A 230 -7.63 -16.79 19.22
CA VAL A 230 -7.14 -17.95 18.46
C VAL A 230 -5.95 -18.66 19.11
N GLY A 231 -5.43 -18.13 20.23
CA GLY A 231 -4.27 -18.69 20.92
C GLY A 231 -2.96 -18.54 20.14
N ALA A 232 -2.84 -17.50 19.30
CA ALA A 232 -1.66 -17.27 18.47
C ALA A 232 -0.64 -16.34 19.15
N ALA A 233 0.63 -16.48 18.78
CA ALA A 233 1.65 -15.51 19.14
C ALA A 233 1.32 -14.14 18.50
N LEU A 234 1.53 -13.05 19.23
CA LEU A 234 1.24 -11.71 18.71
C LEU A 234 2.06 -11.37 17.45
N SER A 235 3.26 -11.93 17.30
CA SER A 235 4.10 -11.81 16.10
C SER A 235 3.44 -12.38 14.86
N ASP A 236 2.59 -13.38 15.02
CA ASP A 236 1.98 -14.15 13.93
C ASP A 236 0.62 -13.55 13.52
N VAL A 237 0.14 -12.54 14.25
CA VAL A 237 -1.08 -11.79 13.92
C VAL A 237 -0.71 -10.42 13.36
N LEU A 238 -1.01 -10.18 12.09
CA LEU A 238 -0.66 -8.96 11.35
C LEU A 238 -1.93 -8.18 10.99
N VAL A 239 -1.81 -6.85 10.88
CA VAL A 239 -2.87 -5.98 10.35
C VAL A 239 -2.44 -5.50 8.98
N ALA A 240 -3.24 -5.80 7.97
CA ALA A 240 -3.12 -5.27 6.63
C ALA A 240 -4.15 -4.13 6.47
N GLY A 241 -3.70 -2.89 6.73
CA GLY A 241 -4.47 -1.70 6.38
C GLY A 241 -4.65 -1.56 4.87
N TYR A 242 -5.48 -0.61 4.42
CA TYR A 242 -5.81 -0.40 3.00
C TYR A 242 -6.34 -1.66 2.27
N SER A 243 -6.89 -2.63 3.00
CA SER A 243 -7.40 -3.88 2.42
C SER A 243 -8.83 -3.71 1.93
N ASN A 244 -9.11 -4.10 0.68
CA ASN A 244 -10.45 -4.27 0.09
C ASN A 244 -11.35 -3.01 -0.02
N GLY A 245 -11.02 -1.92 0.68
CA GLY A 245 -11.78 -0.67 0.71
C GLY A 245 -11.01 0.43 1.44
N TYR A 246 -11.63 1.60 1.57
CA TYR A 246 -11.00 2.75 2.23
C TYR A 246 -12.01 3.60 3.00
N LEU A 247 -11.85 3.65 4.33
CA LEU A 247 -12.67 4.35 5.31
C LEU A 247 -11.90 5.42 6.08
N HIS A 248 -10.84 5.97 5.48
CA HIS A 248 -9.94 6.91 6.13
C HIS A 248 -9.24 6.28 7.35
N TYR A 249 -9.22 6.95 8.51
CA TYR A 249 -8.33 6.59 9.62
C TYR A 249 -9.05 5.85 10.74
N VAL A 250 -8.34 4.92 11.38
CA VAL A 250 -8.79 4.28 12.63
C VAL A 250 -7.82 4.65 13.75
N THR A 251 -8.31 5.45 14.68
CA THR A 251 -7.59 5.78 15.92
C THR A 251 -8.16 5.03 17.12
N THR A 252 -7.36 4.90 18.16
CA THR A 252 -7.89 4.57 19.49
C THR A 252 -8.82 5.68 20.01
N PRO A 253 -9.72 5.41 20.96
CA PRO A 253 -10.51 6.45 21.62
C PRO A 253 -9.64 7.56 22.25
N GLU A 254 -8.46 7.21 22.75
CA GLU A 254 -7.53 8.14 23.40
C GLU A 254 -6.82 9.05 22.39
N GLU A 255 -6.38 8.50 21.26
CA GLU A 255 -5.87 9.28 20.13
C GLU A 255 -6.99 10.12 19.49
N TYR A 256 -8.21 9.59 19.41
CA TYR A 256 -9.38 10.31 18.90
C TYR A 256 -9.65 11.57 19.70
N ASP A 257 -9.56 11.50 21.03
CA ASP A 257 -9.84 12.63 21.92
C ASP A 257 -8.88 13.81 21.69
N ALA A 258 -7.66 13.55 21.20
CA ALA A 258 -6.70 14.61 20.84
C ALA A 258 -7.10 15.38 19.58
N GLN A 259 -7.91 14.78 18.70
CA GLN A 259 -8.39 15.37 17.44
C GLN A 259 -7.26 15.94 16.55
N GLU A 260 -6.13 15.24 16.49
CA GLU A 260 -5.16 15.41 15.39
C GLU A 260 -5.80 14.98 14.05
N TYR A 261 -5.06 15.08 12.93
CA TYR A 261 -5.59 14.77 11.59
C TYR A 261 -6.29 13.40 11.51
N GLU A 262 -5.67 12.39 12.12
CA GLU A 262 -6.18 11.01 12.14
C GLU A 262 -7.48 10.93 12.94
N GLY A 263 -7.54 11.55 14.12
CA GLY A 263 -8.76 11.59 14.96
C GLY A 263 -9.90 12.38 14.31
N GLY A 264 -9.59 13.44 13.57
CA GLY A 264 -10.54 14.14 12.72
C GLY A 264 -11.05 13.29 11.55
N SER A 265 -10.22 12.38 11.07
CA SER A 265 -10.47 11.48 9.93
C SER A 265 -11.03 10.11 10.31
N THR A 266 -11.19 9.80 11.59
CA THR A 266 -11.93 8.62 12.08
C THR A 266 -13.43 8.87 12.01
N LEU A 267 -14.00 8.56 10.85
CA LEU A 267 -15.29 9.09 10.41
C LEU A 267 -16.48 8.62 11.24
N PHE A 268 -16.47 7.40 11.75
CA PHE A 268 -17.61 6.79 12.44
C PHE A 268 -17.63 7.08 13.95
N GLY A 269 -16.64 7.84 14.42
CA GLY A 269 -16.60 8.41 15.76
C GLY A 269 -15.63 7.71 16.69
N ARG A 270 -15.66 8.12 17.96
CA ARG A 270 -14.75 7.66 19.02
C ARG A 270 -14.73 6.14 19.19
N TRP A 271 -15.86 5.50 18.88
CA TRP A 271 -16.09 4.06 19.08
C TRP A 271 -15.84 3.21 17.83
N GLU A 272 -15.25 3.78 16.77
CA GLU A 272 -14.94 3.07 15.53
C GLU A 272 -13.95 1.91 15.73
N LEU A 273 -12.81 2.14 16.38
CA LEU A 273 -11.88 1.04 16.70
C LEU A 273 -12.51 -0.02 17.61
N PRO A 274 -13.19 0.33 18.72
CA PRO A 274 -13.95 -0.65 19.51
C PRO A 274 -14.94 -1.49 18.69
N ALA A 275 -15.66 -0.90 17.75
CA ALA A 275 -16.54 -1.63 16.83
C ALA A 275 -15.74 -2.60 15.93
N LEU A 276 -14.59 -2.19 15.42
CA LEU A 276 -13.71 -3.06 14.63
C LEU A 276 -13.11 -4.20 15.46
N CYS A 277 -12.66 -3.92 16.69
CA CYS A 277 -12.21 -4.94 17.64
C CYS A 277 -13.31 -5.97 17.92
N GLN A 278 -14.54 -5.52 18.13
CA GLN A 278 -15.70 -6.38 18.31
C GLN A 278 -15.95 -7.27 17.07
N THR A 279 -15.86 -6.69 15.88
CA THR A 279 -16.05 -7.42 14.61
C THR A 279 -14.97 -8.48 14.41
N VAL A 280 -13.68 -8.14 14.56
CA VAL A 280 -12.59 -9.11 14.38
C VAL A 280 -12.59 -10.16 15.49
N ALA A 281 -13.09 -9.86 16.69
CA ALA A 281 -13.32 -10.85 17.73
C ALA A 281 -14.36 -11.89 17.30
N GLY A 282 -15.45 -11.46 16.66
CA GLY A 282 -16.44 -12.34 16.06
C GLY A 282 -15.84 -13.23 14.97
N LEU A 283 -15.07 -12.65 14.05
CA LEU A 283 -14.37 -13.40 13.00
C LEU A 283 -13.39 -14.44 13.56
N ALA A 284 -12.58 -14.05 14.54
CA ALA A 284 -11.61 -14.91 15.19
C ALA A 284 -12.27 -16.06 15.96
N THR A 285 -13.39 -15.77 16.65
CA THR A 285 -14.17 -16.78 17.37
C THR A 285 -14.76 -17.80 16.40
N ALA A 286 -15.39 -17.32 15.32
CA ALA A 286 -15.97 -18.20 14.31
C ALA A 286 -14.92 -19.03 13.55
N MET A 287 -13.73 -18.47 13.34
CA MET A 287 -12.59 -19.20 12.79
C MET A 287 -12.11 -20.30 13.75
N ARG A 288 -11.92 -19.99 15.04
CA ARG A 288 -11.53 -20.97 16.07
C ARG A 288 -12.55 -22.10 16.19
N ASP A 289 -13.83 -21.77 16.17
CA ASP A 289 -14.92 -22.70 16.42
C ASP A 289 -15.39 -23.42 15.14
N GLY A 290 -14.82 -23.09 13.97
CA GLY A 290 -15.20 -23.70 12.68
C GLY A 290 -16.61 -23.34 12.23
N THR A 291 -17.15 -22.21 12.69
CA THR A 291 -18.53 -21.78 12.38
C THR A 291 -18.57 -20.72 11.27
N PRO A 292 -19.67 -20.66 10.49
CA PRO A 292 -19.86 -19.63 9.49
C PRO A 292 -20.08 -18.25 10.13
N VAL A 293 -19.77 -17.19 9.37
CA VAL A 293 -20.05 -15.79 9.72
C VAL A 293 -21.05 -15.24 8.71
N ASP A 294 -21.95 -14.37 9.15
CA ASP A 294 -22.81 -13.59 8.26
C ASP A 294 -21.93 -12.71 7.33
N PRO A 295 -21.97 -12.90 6.00
CA PRO A 295 -21.17 -12.12 5.08
C PRO A 295 -21.49 -10.62 5.11
N GLY A 296 -22.60 -10.21 5.71
CA GLY A 296 -23.06 -8.83 5.71
C GLY A 296 -23.48 -8.37 4.31
N SER A 297 -23.80 -7.09 4.17
CA SER A 297 -24.21 -6.50 2.90
C SER A 297 -23.17 -5.49 2.39
N PRO A 298 -22.63 -5.68 1.18
CA PRO A 298 -21.78 -4.65 0.55
C PRO A 298 -22.60 -3.41 0.22
N GLU A 299 -21.91 -2.27 0.09
CA GLU A 299 -22.52 -1.07 -0.49
C GLU A 299 -22.96 -1.34 -1.94
N PRO A 300 -24.08 -0.75 -2.39
CA PRO A 300 -24.46 -0.78 -3.79
C PRO A 300 -23.34 -0.19 -4.66
N ALA A 301 -23.05 -0.85 -5.79
CA ALA A 301 -22.06 -0.34 -6.72
C ALA A 301 -22.49 1.04 -7.26
N VAL A 302 -21.68 2.06 -7.02
CA VAL A 302 -21.88 3.38 -7.63
C VAL A 302 -21.43 3.28 -9.10
N PRO A 303 -22.30 3.61 -10.08
CA PRO A 303 -21.90 3.59 -11.48
C PRO A 303 -20.67 4.48 -11.69
N VAL A 304 -19.61 3.91 -12.27
CA VAL A 304 -18.43 4.68 -12.65
C VAL A 304 -18.90 5.76 -13.63
N ARG A 305 -18.87 7.03 -13.21
CA ARG A 305 -19.14 8.14 -14.14
C ARG A 305 -18.17 7.99 -15.31
N ALA A 306 -18.71 7.90 -16.52
CA ALA A 306 -17.91 7.87 -17.73
C ALA A 306 -16.91 9.02 -17.67
N ARG A 307 -15.61 8.71 -17.75
CA ARG A 307 -14.57 9.74 -17.83
C ARG A 307 -14.95 10.63 -19.01
N ARG A 308 -15.09 11.93 -18.77
CA ARG A 308 -15.31 12.88 -19.87
C ARG A 308 -14.15 12.68 -20.85
N PRO A 309 -14.42 12.44 -22.15
CA PRO A 309 -13.37 12.38 -23.15
C PRO A 309 -12.53 13.65 -23.08
N ARG A 310 -11.21 13.54 -23.22
CA ARG A 310 -10.36 14.72 -23.33
C ARG A 310 -10.81 15.54 -24.54
N THR A 311 -11.02 16.83 -24.32
CA THR A 311 -11.41 17.78 -25.37
C THR A 311 -10.21 18.37 -26.11
N ALA A 312 -9.00 18.28 -25.57
CA ALA A 312 -7.80 18.85 -26.19
C ALA A 312 -7.13 17.87 -27.14
N ALA A 313 -7.16 18.17 -28.44
CA ALA A 313 -6.37 17.48 -29.46
C ALA A 313 -4.86 17.73 -29.25
N ASP A 314 -4.04 16.75 -29.57
CA ASP A 314 -2.58 16.91 -29.61
C ASP A 314 -2.12 17.28 -31.01
N ALA A 315 -1.13 18.17 -31.09
CA ALA A 315 -0.47 18.55 -32.33
C ALA A 315 1.05 18.51 -32.15
N PRO A 316 1.82 18.13 -33.19
CA PRO A 316 3.26 18.26 -33.14
C PRO A 316 3.67 19.73 -33.20
N HIS A 317 4.92 20.03 -32.83
CA HIS A 317 5.49 21.36 -33.01
C HIS A 317 5.51 21.75 -34.50
N PRO A 318 5.44 23.07 -34.85
CA PRO A 318 5.47 23.51 -36.24
C PRO A 318 6.67 22.94 -37.02
N GLY A 319 6.39 22.32 -38.16
CA GLY A 319 7.43 21.70 -39.01
C GLY A 319 8.08 20.44 -38.41
N ARG A 320 7.47 19.82 -37.40
CA ARG A 320 7.95 18.57 -36.78
C ARG A 320 6.86 17.51 -36.80
N ARG A 321 7.25 16.27 -36.54
CA ARG A 321 6.37 15.11 -36.30
C ARG A 321 6.44 14.70 -34.84
N PHE A 322 5.44 13.96 -34.40
CA PHE A 322 5.52 13.28 -33.11
C PHE A 322 6.71 12.33 -33.08
N GLY A 323 7.43 12.28 -31.96
CA GLY A 323 8.65 11.49 -31.81
C GLY A 323 9.92 12.18 -32.32
N ASP A 324 9.84 13.30 -33.04
CA ASP A 324 11.06 14.04 -33.41
C ASP A 324 11.81 14.52 -32.15
N VAL A 325 13.14 14.38 -32.16
CA VAL A 325 14.01 14.90 -31.10
C VAL A 325 14.06 16.42 -31.18
N LEU A 326 13.84 17.07 -30.04
CA LEU A 326 13.92 18.51 -29.86
C LEU A 326 15.26 18.94 -29.27
N ASP A 327 15.77 18.16 -28.32
CA ASP A 327 17.02 18.45 -27.63
C ASP A 327 17.64 17.15 -27.08
N PHE A 328 18.97 17.16 -26.97
CA PHE A 328 19.76 16.09 -26.37
C PHE A 328 20.91 16.68 -25.56
N SER A 329 21.11 16.17 -24.36
CA SER A 329 22.30 16.48 -23.56
C SER A 329 22.81 15.26 -22.80
N LEU A 330 24.12 15.16 -22.68
CA LEU A 330 24.82 14.20 -21.82
C LEU A 330 25.79 14.99 -20.93
N ILE A 331 25.42 15.17 -19.66
CA ILE A 331 26.20 15.94 -18.69
C ILE A 331 26.56 15.01 -17.54
N GLY A 332 27.84 14.69 -17.39
CA GLY A 332 28.30 13.68 -16.45
C GLY A 332 27.62 12.34 -16.71
N ARG A 333 26.95 11.77 -15.71
CA ARG A 333 26.20 10.51 -15.80
C ARG A 333 24.71 10.71 -16.11
N ARG A 334 24.31 11.85 -16.67
CA ARG A 334 22.91 12.16 -16.94
C ARG A 334 22.69 12.40 -18.43
N ALA A 335 22.06 11.44 -19.10
CA ALA A 335 21.55 11.59 -20.46
C ALA A 335 20.11 12.15 -20.39
N THR A 336 19.80 13.17 -21.16
CA THR A 336 18.46 13.77 -21.24
C THR A 336 18.08 14.02 -22.69
N VAL A 337 16.90 13.53 -23.09
CA VAL A 337 16.36 13.68 -24.45
C VAL A 337 14.96 14.27 -24.37
N ALA A 338 14.70 15.32 -25.14
CA ALA A 338 13.38 15.90 -25.30
C ALA A 338 12.79 15.52 -26.66
N PHE A 339 11.56 15.02 -26.67
CA PHE A 339 10.84 14.62 -27.87
C PHE A 339 9.56 15.44 -28.06
N VAL A 340 9.14 15.63 -29.32
CA VAL A 340 7.78 16.07 -29.63
C VAL A 340 6.79 15.00 -29.17
N ALA A 341 5.89 15.37 -28.28
CA ALA A 341 5.03 14.42 -27.59
C ALA A 341 3.54 14.64 -27.83
N ALA A 342 2.78 13.60 -27.54
CA ALA A 342 1.35 13.62 -27.33
C ALA A 342 1.04 13.35 -25.85
N HIS A 343 -0.20 13.57 -25.42
CA HIS A 343 -0.56 13.44 -24.02
C HIS A 343 -0.52 11.98 -23.55
N PRO A 344 0.12 11.65 -22.40
CA PRO A 344 0.28 10.27 -21.94
C PRO A 344 -1.06 9.58 -21.66
N SER A 345 -2.13 10.31 -21.31
CA SER A 345 -3.46 9.70 -21.15
C SER A 345 -4.14 9.21 -22.43
N ASN A 346 -3.57 9.44 -23.62
CA ASN A 346 -4.08 8.85 -24.85
C ASN A 346 -3.93 7.32 -24.84
N ASP A 347 -2.83 6.83 -24.26
CA ASP A 347 -2.62 5.42 -23.94
C ASP A 347 -1.78 5.33 -22.66
N LEU A 348 -2.31 4.66 -21.63
CA LEU A 348 -1.64 4.44 -20.35
C LEU A 348 -0.50 3.42 -20.45
N ARG A 349 -0.35 2.74 -21.59
CA ARG A 349 0.70 1.75 -21.87
C ARG A 349 0.81 0.65 -20.83
N ARG A 350 -0.33 0.14 -20.36
CA ARG A 350 -0.37 -0.96 -19.38
C ARG A 350 0.34 -2.20 -19.95
N GLY A 351 1.32 -2.72 -19.23
CA GLY A 351 2.16 -3.84 -19.69
C GLY A 351 3.22 -3.47 -20.72
N GLY A 352 3.39 -2.16 -21.01
CA GLY A 352 4.47 -1.62 -21.83
C GLY A 352 5.19 -0.48 -21.09
N SER A 353 5.85 0.40 -21.85
CA SER A 353 6.59 1.53 -21.30
C SER A 353 6.52 2.75 -22.21
N TYR A 354 6.60 3.96 -21.63
CA TYR A 354 6.76 5.20 -22.37
C TYR A 354 8.16 5.41 -22.92
N LEU A 355 9.19 4.75 -22.38
CA LEU A 355 10.57 4.90 -22.82
C LEU A 355 11.37 3.60 -22.72
N PHE A 356 12.42 3.50 -23.52
CA PHE A 356 13.46 2.50 -23.30
C PHE A 356 14.84 3.14 -23.45
N VAL A 357 15.76 2.76 -22.57
CA VAL A 357 17.19 2.88 -22.78
C VAL A 357 17.66 1.59 -23.43
N GLU A 358 18.34 1.69 -24.55
CA GLU A 358 18.78 0.53 -25.33
C GLU A 358 20.29 0.62 -25.57
N ARG A 359 20.99 -0.52 -25.42
CA ARG A 359 22.42 -0.67 -25.70
C ARG A 359 22.62 -1.37 -27.03
N LEU A 360 23.60 -0.92 -27.81
CA LEU A 360 24.01 -1.59 -29.02
C LEU A 360 24.78 -2.88 -28.69
N CYS A 361 24.34 -3.99 -29.28
CA CYS A 361 24.98 -5.29 -29.19
C CYS A 361 26.03 -5.46 -30.31
N GLY A 362 26.95 -6.43 -30.13
CA GLY A 362 28.01 -6.70 -31.10
C GLY A 362 27.51 -7.20 -32.46
N ASP A 363 26.27 -7.69 -32.54
CA ASP A 363 25.58 -8.08 -33.77
C ASP A 363 24.83 -6.92 -34.47
N GLY A 364 24.92 -5.71 -33.92
CA GLY A 364 24.23 -4.51 -34.41
C GLY A 364 22.78 -4.38 -33.94
N SER A 365 22.26 -5.31 -33.13
CA SER A 365 20.93 -5.21 -32.54
C SER A 365 20.93 -4.28 -31.32
N TRP A 366 19.74 -3.80 -30.94
CA TRP A 366 19.55 -2.96 -29.75
C TRP A 366 18.88 -3.77 -28.64
N ALA A 367 19.55 -3.93 -27.51
CA ALA A 367 19.02 -4.60 -26.34
C ALA A 367 18.53 -3.59 -25.30
N ARG A 368 17.33 -3.81 -24.76
CA ARG A 368 16.78 -2.97 -23.68
C ARG A 368 17.61 -3.13 -22.42
N THR A 369 17.98 -2.01 -21.81
CA THR A 369 18.75 -1.94 -20.56
C THR A 369 17.93 -1.34 -19.42
N ALA A 370 17.03 -0.41 -19.71
CA ALA A 370 16.12 0.17 -18.75
C ALA A 370 14.82 0.64 -19.41
N ASP A 371 13.76 0.77 -18.63
CA ASP A 371 12.47 1.32 -19.01
C ASP A 371 11.94 2.35 -17.98
N ASP A 372 10.68 2.78 -18.08
CA ASP A 372 10.06 3.74 -17.14
C ASP A 372 9.68 3.16 -15.75
N GLY A 373 9.91 1.87 -15.52
CA GLY A 373 9.84 1.22 -14.21
C GLY A 373 11.17 1.28 -13.43
N ASP A 374 12.28 1.55 -14.10
CA ASP A 374 13.60 1.63 -13.46
C ASP A 374 13.81 2.95 -12.69
N TRP A 375 14.36 2.85 -11.47
CA TRP A 375 14.75 4.01 -10.65
C TRP A 375 15.72 4.97 -11.36
N SER A 376 16.50 4.44 -12.32
CA SER A 376 17.49 5.21 -13.07
C SER A 376 16.88 6.11 -14.15
N THR A 377 15.61 5.95 -14.50
CA THR A 377 14.97 6.73 -15.55
C THR A 377 13.91 7.69 -15.00
N VAL A 378 13.65 8.77 -15.73
CA VAL A 378 12.56 9.70 -15.43
C VAL A 378 11.86 10.09 -16.72
N PHE A 379 10.55 9.89 -16.76
CA PHE A 379 9.67 10.41 -17.80
C PHE A 379 8.96 11.67 -17.31
N ARG A 380 9.13 12.79 -18.01
CA ARG A 380 8.39 14.03 -17.73
C ARG A 380 7.66 14.52 -18.97
N TRP A 381 6.34 14.62 -18.89
CA TRP A 381 5.53 15.26 -19.90
C TRP A 381 5.19 16.70 -19.50
N ALA A 382 5.26 17.64 -20.44
CA ALA A 382 4.84 19.02 -20.22
C ALA A 382 4.18 19.61 -21.48
N ARG A 383 3.14 20.42 -21.27
CA ARG A 383 2.56 21.23 -22.35
C ARG A 383 3.53 22.36 -22.73
N SER A 384 3.80 22.53 -24.01
CA SER A 384 4.71 23.58 -24.52
C SER A 384 4.00 24.71 -25.27
N GLY A 385 2.70 24.58 -25.52
CA GLY A 385 1.83 25.64 -26.07
C GLY A 385 0.62 25.05 -26.78
N GLY A 386 -0.56 25.66 -26.67
CA GLY A 386 -1.78 25.17 -27.33
C GLY A 386 -1.97 23.65 -27.25
N ALA A 387 -1.86 22.97 -28.40
CA ALA A 387 -1.94 21.52 -28.55
C ALA A 387 -0.57 20.79 -28.54
N THR A 388 0.56 21.50 -28.47
CA THR A 388 1.91 20.91 -28.50
C THR A 388 2.40 20.53 -27.10
N SER A 389 3.20 19.47 -27.04
CA SER A 389 3.79 19.00 -25.79
C SER A 389 5.16 18.37 -25.99
N VAL A 390 5.93 18.31 -24.91
CA VAL A 390 7.28 17.74 -24.87
C VAL A 390 7.32 16.59 -23.88
N ALA A 391 7.92 15.48 -24.28
CA ALA A 391 8.30 14.38 -23.41
C ALA A 391 9.80 14.47 -23.18
N THR A 392 10.22 14.69 -21.94
CA THR A 392 11.62 14.67 -21.53
C THR A 392 11.91 13.34 -20.85
N VAL A 393 12.80 12.56 -21.45
CA VAL A 393 13.33 11.33 -20.87
C VAL A 393 14.70 11.63 -20.29
N THR A 394 14.88 11.32 -19.02
CA THR A 394 16.20 11.32 -18.37
C THR A 394 16.61 9.88 -18.09
N TRP A 395 17.87 9.56 -18.35
CA TRP A 395 18.54 8.39 -17.80
C TRP A 395 19.72 8.84 -16.94
N ASN A 396 19.63 8.59 -15.63
CA ASN A 396 20.72 8.72 -14.68
C ASN A 396 21.54 7.43 -14.73
N ILE A 397 22.61 7.42 -15.53
CA ILE A 397 23.41 6.25 -15.85
C ILE A 397 23.94 5.62 -14.56
N PRO A 398 23.49 4.40 -14.17
CA PRO A 398 23.92 3.72 -12.95
C PRO A 398 25.43 3.47 -12.95
N GLU A 399 26.11 3.53 -11.80
CA GLU A 399 27.58 3.36 -11.72
C GLU A 399 28.09 2.08 -12.39
N GLY A 400 27.34 0.97 -12.26
CA GLY A 400 27.65 -0.31 -12.90
C GLY A 400 27.15 -0.48 -14.34
N ALA A 401 26.77 0.59 -15.03
CA ALA A 401 26.39 0.51 -16.44
C ALA A 401 27.61 0.17 -17.30
N GLU A 402 27.49 -0.88 -18.10
CA GLU A 402 28.54 -1.32 -19.02
C GLU A 402 28.90 -0.23 -20.04
N PRO A 403 30.19 0.04 -20.30
CA PRO A 403 30.58 0.94 -21.38
C PRO A 403 30.03 0.49 -22.73
N GLY A 404 29.69 1.45 -23.59
CA GLY A 404 29.25 1.19 -24.96
C GLY A 404 28.29 2.25 -25.51
N THR A 405 27.75 1.95 -26.69
CA THR A 405 26.82 2.82 -27.39
C THR A 405 25.39 2.58 -26.92
N TYR A 406 24.70 3.65 -26.54
CA TYR A 406 23.32 3.64 -26.08
C TYR A 406 22.44 4.57 -26.93
N ARG A 407 21.12 4.35 -26.88
CA ARG A 407 20.12 5.30 -27.36
C ARG A 407 18.91 5.29 -26.44
N ILE A 408 18.10 6.34 -26.54
CA ILE A 408 16.84 6.47 -25.79
C ILE A 408 15.70 6.53 -26.79
N SER A 409 14.67 5.71 -26.57
CA SER A 409 13.43 5.76 -27.35
C SER A 409 12.27 6.24 -26.48
N TYR A 410 11.35 7.00 -27.10
CA TYR A 410 10.09 7.46 -26.54
C TYR A 410 8.93 6.88 -27.35
N HIS A 411 7.92 6.34 -26.68
CA HIS A 411 6.74 5.73 -27.29
C HIS A 411 5.50 6.51 -26.88
N GLY A 412 4.77 7.07 -27.84
CA GLY A 412 3.55 7.85 -27.61
C GLY A 412 2.37 7.41 -28.46
N ASP A 413 1.18 7.91 -28.15
CA ASP A 413 -0.04 7.67 -28.94
C ASP A 413 -0.76 9.00 -29.17
N SER A 414 -1.21 9.23 -30.41
CA SER A 414 -1.92 10.44 -30.81
C SER A 414 -3.16 10.09 -31.64
N PRO A 415 -4.32 9.86 -31.03
CA PRO A 415 -5.56 9.64 -31.77
C PRO A 415 -5.93 10.84 -32.66
N PRO A 416 -6.42 10.63 -33.90
CA PRO A 416 -6.64 9.34 -34.57
C PRO A 416 -5.40 8.82 -35.33
N LYS A 417 -4.25 9.50 -35.27
CA LYS A 417 -3.02 9.12 -36.00
C LYS A 417 -2.38 7.82 -35.50
N GLY A 418 -2.69 7.42 -34.26
CA GLY A 418 -2.22 6.17 -33.64
C GLY A 418 -0.86 6.28 -32.98
N PRO A 419 -0.17 5.14 -32.76
CA PRO A 419 1.09 5.08 -32.02
C PRO A 419 2.24 5.64 -32.85
N PHE A 420 3.24 6.18 -32.15
CA PHE A 420 4.49 6.65 -32.76
C PHE A 420 5.68 6.39 -31.82
N THR A 421 6.88 6.36 -32.40
CA THR A 421 8.13 6.19 -31.68
C THR A 421 9.12 7.29 -32.09
N GLY A 422 9.72 7.93 -31.10
CA GLY A 422 10.90 8.77 -31.24
C GLY A 422 12.13 8.03 -30.77
N VAL A 423 13.27 8.23 -31.43
CA VAL A 423 14.55 7.60 -31.06
C VAL A 423 15.63 8.68 -31.10
N SER A 424 16.45 8.77 -30.05
CA SER A 424 17.61 9.65 -30.04
C SER A 424 18.68 9.16 -31.01
N GLU A 425 19.57 10.06 -31.41
CA GLU A 425 20.85 9.62 -31.95
C GLU A 425 21.59 8.76 -30.90
N PRO A 426 22.41 7.78 -31.34
CA PRO A 426 23.26 7.02 -30.44
C PRO A 426 24.29 7.89 -29.71
N PHE A 427 24.61 7.54 -28.46
CA PHE A 427 25.60 8.22 -27.64
C PHE A 427 26.45 7.22 -26.85
N GLU A 428 27.68 7.60 -26.54
CA GLU A 428 28.64 6.74 -25.84
C GLU A 428 28.55 6.91 -24.32
N VAL A 429 28.52 5.78 -23.61
CA VAL A 429 28.73 5.69 -22.16
C VAL A 429 30.12 5.11 -21.92
N ARG A 430 30.91 5.81 -21.09
CA ARG A 430 32.30 5.48 -20.79
C ARG A 430 32.48 4.97 -19.37
#